data_AF-A0A852HLB9-F1
#
_entry.id   AF-A0A852HLB9-F1
#
_cell.length_a   1.000
_cell.length_b   1.000
_cell.length_c   1.000
_cell.angle_alpha   90.00
_cell.angle_beta   90.00
_cell.angle_gamma   90.00
#
_symmetry.space_group_name_H-M   'P 1'
#
loop_
_entity.id
_entity.type
_entity.pdbx_description
1 polymer ?
#
loop_
_entity_poly.entity_id
_entity_poly.type
_entity_poly.pdbx_seq_one_letter_code
_entity_poly.pdbx_strand_id
1 'polypeptide(L)' 'GLVAVAAEEPHGSEPALYSARCPHLRPRPWERGAPLDVGFLGRWWLLEAALRDCDINEEEFGHLPEPLRRLDPRDLRSER' A
#
# COMPACT_ATOMS: atom_id res chain seq x y z
N GLY A 1 6.04 -14.97 12.25
CA GLY A 1 7.38 -14.65 11.71
C GLY A 1 7.72 -13.22 12.06
N LEU A 2 9.01 -12.88 12.15
CA LEU A 2 9.46 -11.50 12.44
C LEU A 2 9.24 -10.56 11.24
N VAL A 3 9.45 -11.08 10.03
CA VAL A 3 9.33 -10.37 8.75
C VAL A 3 8.40 -11.16 7.82
N ALA A 4 7.62 -10.45 7.00
CA ALA A 4 6.80 -10.98 5.91
C ALA A 4 6.91 -10.05 4.68
N VAL A 5 6.65 -10.56 3.49
CA VAL A 5 6.61 -9.77 2.24
C VAL A 5 5.33 -10.12 1.49
N ALA A 6 4.58 -9.11 1.08
CA ALA A 6 3.48 -9.22 0.14
C ALA A 6 3.99 -8.85 -1.25
N ALA A 7 3.70 -9.68 -2.26
CA ALA A 7 4.07 -9.44 -3.63
C ALA A 7 2.95 -9.92 -4.55
N GLU A 8 2.88 -9.33 -5.73
CA GLU A 8 1.96 -9.75 -6.77
C GLU A 8 2.54 -10.97 -7.52
N GLU A 9 1.68 -11.93 -7.84
CA GLU A 9 2.03 -13.01 -8.76
C GLU A 9 1.36 -12.75 -10.12
N PRO A 10 2.06 -13.01 -11.25
CA PRO A 10 1.50 -12.76 -12.59
C PRO A 10 0.23 -13.57 -12.90
N HIS A 11 -0.03 -14.61 -12.13
CA HIS A 11 -1.13 -15.56 -12.32
C HIS A 11 -1.76 -15.94 -10.98
N GLY A 12 -3.03 -16.34 -10.99
CA GLY A 12 -3.71 -16.87 -9.82
C GLY A 12 -3.14 -18.22 -9.33
N SER A 13 -3.68 -18.72 -8.21
CA SER A 13 -3.15 -19.90 -7.51
C SER A 13 -3.22 -21.21 -8.30
N GLU A 14 -4.18 -21.34 -9.22
CA GLU A 14 -4.40 -22.55 -10.02
C GLU A 14 -4.52 -22.21 -11.52
N PRO A 15 -3.41 -21.86 -12.19
CA PRO A 15 -3.48 -21.50 -13.59
C PRO A 15 -3.62 -22.75 -14.46
N ALA A 16 -4.57 -22.73 -15.40
CA ALA A 16 -4.73 -23.81 -16.38
C ALA A 16 -3.72 -23.72 -17.55
N LEU A 17 -3.17 -22.53 -17.81
CA LEU A 17 -2.24 -22.28 -18.91
C LEU A 17 -0.87 -22.90 -18.64
N TYR A 18 -0.30 -23.58 -19.64
CA TYR A 18 1.03 -24.18 -19.54
C TYR A 18 2.13 -23.13 -19.24
N SER A 19 2.05 -21.95 -19.86
CA SER A 19 3.00 -20.85 -19.66
C SER A 19 3.12 -20.42 -18.19
N ALA A 20 2.01 -20.47 -17.45
CA ALA A 20 1.94 -20.11 -16.04
C ALA A 20 2.39 -21.25 -15.08
N ARG A 21 2.35 -22.50 -15.55
CA ARG A 21 2.72 -23.69 -14.77
C ARG A 21 4.17 -24.12 -14.96
N CYS A 22 4.74 -23.86 -16.15
CA CYS A 22 6.08 -24.32 -16.51
C CYS A 22 7.14 -23.62 -15.65
N PRO A 23 7.93 -24.35 -14.82
CA PRO A 23 8.95 -23.74 -13.97
C PRO A 23 10.04 -23.00 -14.75
N HIS A 24 10.30 -23.41 -15.99
CA HIS A 24 11.29 -22.79 -16.87
C HIS A 24 10.83 -21.48 -17.50
N LEU A 25 9.53 -21.18 -17.46
CA LEU A 25 8.95 -19.94 -17.96
C LEU A 25 8.65 -18.94 -16.83
N ARG A 26 8.90 -19.32 -15.56
CA ARG A 26 8.64 -18.45 -14.41
C ARG A 26 9.66 -17.30 -14.37
N PRO A 27 9.19 -16.05 -14.22
CA PRO A 27 10.08 -14.91 -14.07
C PRO A 27 10.92 -15.06 -12.79
N ARG A 28 12.15 -14.56 -12.85
CA ARG A 28 13.04 -14.56 -11.70
C ARG A 28 12.51 -13.59 -10.63
N PRO A 29 12.78 -13.81 -9.32
CA PRO A 29 12.20 -12.98 -8.27
C PRO A 29 12.46 -11.47 -8.43
N TRP A 30 13.62 -11.08 -8.96
CA TRP A 30 13.97 -9.67 -9.20
C TRP A 30 13.33 -9.06 -10.46
N GLU A 31 12.72 -9.88 -11.33
CA GLU A 31 12.00 -9.43 -12.53
C GLU A 31 10.52 -9.14 -12.22
N ARG A 32 10.03 -9.49 -11.03
CA ARG A 32 8.62 -9.36 -10.62
C ARG A 32 8.24 -7.98 -10.10
N GLY A 33 9.16 -7.01 -10.17
CA GLY A 33 8.95 -5.67 -9.66
C GLY A 33 9.13 -5.55 -8.15
N ALA A 34 8.73 -4.41 -7.61
CA ALA A 34 8.80 -4.13 -6.18
C ALA A 34 7.73 -4.93 -5.42
N PRO A 35 7.99 -5.36 -4.17
CA PRO A 35 6.97 -5.94 -3.32
C PRO A 35 5.83 -4.93 -3.07
N LEU A 36 4.63 -5.45 -2.86
CA LEU A 36 3.44 -4.68 -2.51
C LEU A 36 3.53 -4.12 -1.09
N ASP A 37 4.09 -4.89 -0.15
CA ASP A 37 4.29 -4.46 1.23
C ASP A 37 5.31 -5.34 1.97
N VAL A 38 5.87 -4.81 3.06
CA VAL A 38 6.73 -5.50 4.00
C VAL A 38 6.06 -5.50 5.38
N GLY A 39 5.87 -6.69 5.92
CA GLY A 39 5.39 -6.90 7.26
C GLY A 39 6.55 -7.01 8.25
N PHE A 40 6.53 -6.25 9.34
CA PHE A 40 7.48 -6.40 10.44
C PHE A 40 6.76 -6.31 11.79
N LEU A 41 7.05 -7.26 12.68
CA LEU A 41 6.44 -7.34 14.02
C LEU A 41 4.90 -7.27 14.01
N GLY A 42 4.27 -7.91 13.02
CA GLY A 42 2.81 -7.97 12.90
C GLY A 42 2.15 -6.73 12.31
N ARG A 43 2.93 -5.78 11.76
CA ARG A 43 2.44 -4.57 11.07
C ARG A 43 2.87 -4.54 9.62
N TRP A 44 1.97 -4.10 8.75
CA TRP A 44 2.20 -3.88 7.32
C TRP A 44 2.50 -2.40 7.08
N TRP A 45 3.69 -2.08 6.59
CA TRP A 45 4.21 -0.70 6.63
C TRP A 45 3.57 0.19 5.57
N LEU A 46 3.47 -0.29 4.32
CA LEU A 46 2.90 0.49 3.24
C LEU A 46 1.38 0.60 3.37
N LEU A 47 0.70 -0.48 3.79
CA LEU A 47 -0.72 -0.47 4.07
C LEU A 47 -1.08 0.52 5.20
N GLU A 48 -0.31 0.52 6.31
CA GLU A 48 -0.55 1.44 7.41
C GLU A 48 -0.33 2.90 6.98
N ALA A 49 0.68 3.17 6.14
CA ALA A 49 0.89 4.50 5.58
C ALA A 49 -0.26 4.93 4.65
N ALA A 50 -0.76 4.02 3.80
CA ALA A 50 -1.87 4.30 2.89
C ALA A 50 -3.20 4.51 3.62
N LEU A 51 -3.41 3.85 4.76
CA LEU A 51 -4.63 3.97 5.57
C LEU A 51 -4.60 5.09 6.61
N ARG A 52 -3.49 5.85 6.70
CA ARG A 52 -3.31 6.86 7.74
C ARG A 52 -4.39 7.95 7.73
N ASP A 53 -4.69 8.48 6.56
CA ASP A 53 -5.58 9.64 6.34
C ASP A 53 -6.67 9.28 5.31
N CYS A 54 -7.14 8.03 5.31
CA CYS A 54 -8.01 7.49 4.26
C CYS A 54 -9.43 8.08 4.22
N ASP A 55 -9.83 8.79 5.26
CA ASP A 55 -11.09 9.54 5.36
C ASP A 55 -10.97 10.99 4.88
N ILE A 56 -9.75 11.47 4.57
CA ILE A 56 -9.51 12.82 4.06
C ILE A 56 -9.53 12.80 2.53
N ASN A 57 -10.43 13.61 1.95
CA ASN A 57 -10.47 13.86 0.51
C ASN A 57 -9.94 15.27 0.17
N GLU A 58 -8.65 15.39 -0.14
CA GLU A 58 -7.99 16.66 -0.45
C GLU A 58 -8.64 17.43 -1.62
N GLU A 59 -9.25 16.71 -2.58
CA GLU A 59 -9.89 17.32 -3.75
C GLU A 59 -11.11 18.16 -3.36
N GLU A 60 -11.82 17.76 -2.30
CA GLU A 60 -12.99 18.50 -1.80
C GLU A 60 -12.60 19.92 -1.36
N PHE A 61 -11.42 20.08 -0.76
CA PHE A 61 -10.95 21.34 -0.18
C PHE A 61 -10.13 22.20 -1.15
N GLY A 62 -9.89 21.75 -2.37
CA GLY A 62 -9.02 22.41 -3.34
C GLY A 62 -9.44 23.84 -3.71
N HIS A 63 -10.72 24.17 -3.54
CA HIS A 63 -11.30 25.49 -3.81
C HIS A 63 -11.11 26.51 -2.66
N LEU A 64 -10.66 26.07 -1.48
CA LEU A 64 -10.49 26.93 -0.32
C LEU A 64 -9.20 27.77 -0.39
N PRO A 65 -9.18 28.97 0.22
CA PRO A 65 -7.95 29.75 0.42
C PRO A 65 -6.85 28.92 1.10
N GLU A 66 -5.58 29.19 0.77
CA GLU A 66 -4.42 28.46 1.34
C GLU A 66 -4.46 28.28 2.87
N PRO A 67 -4.80 29.30 3.70
CA PRO A 67 -4.83 29.14 5.14
C PRO A 67 -5.86 28.11 5.64
N LEU A 68 -6.90 27.82 4.85
CA LEU A 68 -7.96 26.87 5.19
C LEU A 68 -7.73 25.46 4.62
N ARG A 69 -6.68 25.27 3.81
CA ARG A 69 -6.29 23.96 3.26
C ARG A 69 -5.24 23.23 4.11
N ARG A 70 -4.80 23.83 5.21
CA ARG A 70 -3.80 23.25 6.10
C ARG A 70 -4.45 22.86 7.41
N LEU A 71 -4.13 21.67 7.91
CA LEU A 71 -4.48 21.22 9.25
C LEU A 71 -3.28 21.40 10.19
N ASP A 72 -3.44 22.14 11.29
CA ASP A 72 -2.48 22.08 12.41
C ASP A 72 -2.95 20.97 13.38
N PRO A 73 -2.08 20.07 13.84
CA PRO A 73 -2.44 19.05 14.83
C PRO A 73 -3.06 19.60 16.12
N ARG A 74 -2.82 20.89 16.44
CA ARG A 74 -3.47 21.58 17.56
C ARG A 74 -4.96 21.80 17.33
N ASP A 75 -5.38 22.02 16.09
CA ASP A 75 -6.79 22.21 15.72
C ASP A 75 -7.60 20.91 15.82
N LEU A 76 -6.92 19.77 15.85
CA LEU A 76 -7.52 18.43 15.99
C LEU A 76 -7.78 18.03 17.45
N ARG A 77 -7.25 18.79 18.41
CA ARG A 77 -7.45 18.53 19.85
C ARG A 77 -8.55 19.43 20.40
N SER A 78 -9.60 18.82 20.93
CA SER A 78 -10.76 19.54 21.47
C SER A 78 -10.53 20.11 22.88
N GLU A 79 -9.54 19.58 23.59
CA GLU A 79 -9.06 20.09 24.87
C GLU A 79 -8.27 21.39 24.65
N ARG A 80 -8.81 22.49 25.19
CA ARG A 80 -8.14 23.80 25.26
C ARG A 80 -7.29 23.90 26.51
#